data_AF-A0A7D9EUZ0-F1
#
_entry.id   AF-A0A7D9EUZ0-F1
#
_cell.length_a   1.000
_cell.length_b   1.000
_cell.length_c   1.000
_cell.angle_alpha   90.00
_cell.angle_beta   90.00
_cell.angle_gamma   90.00
#
_symmetry.space_group_name_H-M   'P 1'
#
loop_
_entity.id
_entity.type
_entity.pdbx_description
1 polymer ?
#
loop_
_entity_poly.entity_id
_entity_poly.type
_entity_poly.pdbx_seq_one_letter_code
_entity_poly.pdbx_strand_id
1 'polypeptide(L)'
;MFDTYLENYTTQPTLIPESTVQPTVEENEMNAYVLSVIDALPASNPRLKEIQQAQDEDEVCKEVKKYCMDQWTEKDHVTPAVKPYWSV
;
A
#
# COMPACT_ATOMS: atom_id res chain seq x y z
N MET A 1 25.20 -24.64 -37.93
CA MET A 1 24.27 -23.89 -38.79
C MET A 1 22.91 -23.91 -38.12
N PHE A 2 22.75 -22.99 -37.16
CA PHE A 2 21.49 -22.55 -36.56
C PHE A 2 21.76 -21.10 -36.20
N ASP A 3 21.57 -20.23 -37.18
CA ASP A 3 21.75 -18.80 -37.04
C ASP A 3 20.49 -18.16 -36.42
N THR A 4 20.72 -17.06 -35.70
CA THR A 4 19.79 -15.93 -35.50
C THR A 4 18.75 -15.97 -34.38
N TYR A 5 19.11 -16.33 -33.15
CA TYR A 5 18.29 -15.94 -31.98
C TYR A 5 19.15 -15.84 -30.72
N LEU A 6 19.89 -14.74 -30.49
CA LEU A 6 20.20 -14.27 -29.11
C LEU A 6 20.95 -12.91 -28.97
N GLU A 7 20.81 -11.93 -29.86
CA GLU A 7 21.61 -10.69 -29.73
C GLU A 7 20.87 -9.36 -29.76
N ASN A 8 19.56 -9.30 -29.45
CA ASN A 8 18.86 -8.00 -29.32
C ASN A 8 17.83 -7.94 -28.18
N TYR A 9 18.24 -8.34 -26.97
CA TYR A 9 17.55 -7.92 -25.74
C TYR A 9 18.42 -6.93 -24.96
N THR A 10 18.84 -5.85 -25.65
CA THR A 10 19.11 -4.59 -24.96
C THR A 10 17.74 -4.06 -24.56
N THR A 11 17.39 -4.26 -23.29
CA THR A 11 16.21 -3.69 -22.67
C THR A 11 16.37 -2.17 -22.69
N GLN A 12 15.79 -1.53 -23.70
CA GLN A 12 15.57 -0.08 -23.64
C GLN A 12 14.74 0.22 -22.39
N PRO A 13 15.05 1.28 -21.62
CA PRO A 13 14.13 1.75 -20.61
C PRO A 13 12.88 2.18 -21.34
N THR A 14 11.76 1.48 -21.12
CA THR A 14 10.45 1.98 -21.55
C THR A 14 10.21 3.27 -20.77
N LEU A 15 10.54 4.40 -21.40
CA LEU A 15 10.14 5.73 -20.95
C LEU A 15 8.62 5.75 -21.04
N ILE A 16 7.94 5.45 -19.93
CA ILE A 16 6.51 5.73 -19.81
C ILE A 16 6.43 7.27 -19.89
N PRO A 17 5.81 7.85 -20.94
CA PRO A 17 5.64 9.28 -20.99
C PRO A 17 4.78 9.68 -19.79
N GLU A 18 5.25 10.69 -19.06
CA GLU A 18 4.58 11.38 -17.96
C GLU A 18 3.30 12.07 -18.50
N SER A 19 2.31 11.27 -18.91
CA SER A 19 1.01 11.73 -19.42
C SER A 19 -0.07 11.09 -18.57
N THR A 20 -0.52 11.86 -17.59
CA THR A 20 -1.88 11.80 -17.00
C THR A 20 -2.36 10.40 -16.60
N VAL A 21 -2.00 9.95 -15.41
CA VAL A 21 -2.80 8.93 -14.71
C VAL A 21 -4.12 9.61 -14.36
N GLN A 22 -5.11 9.53 -15.24
CA GLN A 22 -6.47 9.93 -14.89
C GLN A 22 -7.00 8.93 -13.84
N PRO A 23 -7.64 9.40 -12.77
CA PRO A 23 -8.31 8.52 -11.83
C PRO A 23 -9.27 7.61 -12.60
N THR A 24 -9.09 6.29 -12.51
CA THR A 24 -9.94 5.30 -13.18
C THR A 24 -11.32 5.15 -12.52
N VAL A 25 -11.51 5.79 -11.36
CA VAL A 25 -12.71 5.77 -10.53
C VAL A 25 -13.04 7.21 -10.14
N GLU A 26 -14.32 7.57 -10.22
CA GLU A 26 -14.83 8.86 -9.77
C GLU A 26 -14.62 9.02 -8.24
N GLU A 27 -14.20 10.19 -7.78
CA GLU A 27 -13.87 10.43 -6.36
C GLU A 27 -15.06 10.12 -5.43
N ASN A 28 -16.27 10.43 -5.89
CA ASN A 28 -17.51 10.13 -5.16
C ASN A 28 -17.74 8.62 -5.01
N GLU A 29 -17.44 7.83 -6.04
CA GLU A 29 -17.57 6.38 -6.01
C GLU A 29 -16.54 5.77 -5.04
N MET A 30 -15.30 6.28 -5.09
CA MET A 30 -14.25 5.88 -4.14
C MET A 30 -14.63 6.20 -2.70
N ASN A 31 -15.12 7.41 -2.43
CA ASN A 31 -15.55 7.81 -1.09
C ASN A 31 -16.75 6.99 -0.61
N ALA A 32 -17.73 6.71 -1.48
CA ALA A 32 -18.87 5.86 -1.14
C ALA A 32 -18.42 4.43 -0.80
N TYR A 33 -17.44 3.88 -1.51
CA TYR A 33 -16.85 2.59 -1.19
C TYR A 33 -16.16 2.60 0.17
N VAL A 34 -15.31 3.60 0.45
CA VAL A 34 -14.64 3.75 1.75
C VAL A 34 -15.65 3.79 2.89
N LEU A 35 -16.71 4.59 2.75
CA LEU A 35 -17.78 4.66 3.75
C LEU A 35 -18.49 3.32 3.91
N SER A 36 -18.78 2.61 2.82
CA SER A 36 -19.42 1.29 2.90
C SER A 36 -18.57 0.25 3.65
N VAL A 37 -17.25 0.30 3.50
CA VAL A 37 -16.32 -0.56 4.24
C VAL A 37 -16.33 -0.21 5.72
N ILE A 38 -16.31 1.09 6.04
CA ILE A 38 -16.38 1.58 7.43
C ILE A 38 -17.70 1.15 8.09
N ASP A 39 -18.83 1.32 7.40
CA ASP A 39 -20.15 0.93 7.90
C ASP A 39 -20.31 -0.59 8.06
N ALA A 40 -19.57 -1.38 7.27
CA ALA A 40 -19.55 -2.83 7.38
C ALA A 40 -18.67 -3.37 8.53
N LEU A 41 -17.89 -2.51 9.20
CA LEU A 41 -17.10 -2.94 10.35
C LEU A 41 -18.03 -3.32 11.51
N PRO A 42 -17.79 -4.46 12.20
CA PRO A 42 -18.61 -4.89 13.35
C PRO A 42 -18.36 -4.03 14.61
N ALA A 43 -17.92 -2.79 14.46
CA ALA A 43 -17.57 -1.85 15.52
C ALA A 43 -18.35 -0.55 15.34
N SER A 44 -18.79 0.04 16.46
CA SER A 44 -19.46 1.34 16.41
C SER A 44 -18.49 2.47 16.06
N ASN A 45 -19.00 3.56 15.46
CA ASN A 45 -18.18 4.74 15.16
C ASN A 45 -17.37 5.28 16.36
N PRO A 46 -17.92 5.35 17.60
CA PRO A 46 -17.11 5.68 18.78
C PRO A 46 -15.98 4.68 19.04
N ARG A 47 -16.25 3.37 18.90
CA ARG A 47 -15.26 2.33 19.11
C ARG A 47 -14.12 2.39 18.09
N LEU A 48 -14.43 2.72 16.83
CA LEU A 48 -13.41 2.92 15.80
C LEU A 48 -12.48 4.09 16.13
N LYS A 49 -13.02 5.19 16.68
CA LYS A 49 -12.21 6.33 17.13
C LYS A 49 -11.30 5.98 18.31
N GLU A 50 -11.79 5.21 19.28
CA GLU A 50 -10.96 4.72 20.39
C GLU A 50 -9.82 3.82 19.90
N ILE A 51 -10.11 2.92 18.96
CA ILE A 51 -9.08 2.05 18.35
C ILE A 51 -8.05 2.90 17.61
N GLN A 52 -8.49 3.88 16.83
CA GLN A 52 -7.59 4.80 16.12
C GLN A 52 -6.69 5.55 17.09
N GLN A 53 -7.24 6.13 18.16
CA GLN A 53 -6.47 6.83 19.19
C GLN A 53 -5.45 5.89 19.86
N ALA A 54 -5.86 4.69 20.27
CA ALA A 54 -4.94 3.73 20.88
C ALA A 54 -3.80 3.34 19.92
N GLN A 55 -4.08 3.20 18.63
CA GLN A 55 -3.06 2.96 17.61
C GLN A 55 -2.17 4.19 17.34
N ASP A 56 -2.66 5.40 17.58
CA ASP A 56 -1.87 6.64 17.48
C ASP A 56 -1.00 6.87 18.73
N GLU A 57 -1.23 6.15 19.81
CA GLU A 57 -0.39 6.18 21.01
C GLU A 57 0.66 5.05 21.02
N ASP A 58 0.36 3.92 20.37
CA ASP A 58 1.25 2.75 20.28
C ASP A 58 2.37 2.93 19.22
N GLU A 59 3.62 2.78 19.65
CA GLU A 59 4.80 3.01 18.79
C GLU A 59 4.92 2.00 17.64
N VAL A 60 4.51 0.74 17.84
CA VAL A 60 4.54 -0.27 16.77
C VAL A 60 3.48 0.04 15.73
N CYS A 61 2.28 0.44 16.16
CA CYS A 61 1.20 0.84 15.28
C CYS A 61 1.55 2.10 14.46
N LYS A 62 2.20 3.10 15.07
CA LYS A 62 2.71 4.28 14.34
C LYS A 62 3.69 3.88 13.24
N GLU A 63 4.62 2.98 13.55
CA GLU A 63 5.63 2.53 12.60
C GLU A 63 4.99 1.73 11.45
N VAL A 64 4.04 0.83 11.75
CA VAL A 64 3.25 0.11 10.73
C VAL A 64 2.45 1.08 9.85
N LYS A 65 1.76 2.07 10.44
CA LYS A 65 1.01 3.10 9.70
C LYS A 65 1.93 3.86 8.74
N LYS A 66 3.12 4.23 9.19
CA LYS A 66 4.12 4.91 8.36
C LYS A 66 4.51 4.06 7.15
N TYR A 67 4.83 2.78 7.35
CA TYR A 67 5.17 1.89 6.24
C TYR A 67 4.02 1.67 5.25
N CYS A 68 2.77 1.64 5.73
CA CYS A 68 1.60 1.60 4.83
C CYS A 68 1.46 2.86 3.95
N MET A 69 1.92 4.03 4.43
CA MET A 69 1.84 5.29 3.67
C MET A 69 3.04 5.52 2.75
N ASP A 70 4.24 5.25 3.23
CA ASP A 70 5.48 5.55 2.49
C ASP A 70 5.86 4.42 1.51
N GLN A 71 5.64 3.17 1.96
CA GLN A 71 6.04 1.86 1.42
C GLN A 71 6.83 1.06 2.47
N TRP A 72 6.60 -0.23 2.41
CA TRP A 72 7.22 -1.25 3.23
C TRP A 72 8.67 -1.52 2.77
N THR A 73 9.66 -1.43 3.66
CA THR A 73 11.10 -1.68 3.39
C THR A 73 11.44 -3.16 3.47
N GLU A 74 12.47 -3.69 2.80
CA GLU A 74 12.77 -5.14 2.86
C GLU A 74 12.72 -5.76 4.28
N LYS A 75 12.26 -7.00 4.39
CA LYS A 75 12.01 -7.70 5.67
C LYS A 75 13.16 -7.64 6.69
N ASP A 76 14.39 -7.60 6.22
CA ASP A 76 15.58 -7.55 7.08
C ASP A 76 15.86 -6.14 7.64
N HIS A 77 15.26 -5.12 7.03
CA HIS A 77 15.39 -3.71 7.37
C HIS A 77 14.22 -3.15 8.20
N VAL A 78 13.18 -3.96 8.50
CA VAL A 78 12.13 -3.56 9.45
C VAL A 78 12.52 -3.87 10.89
N THR A 79 12.04 -3.05 11.82
CA THR A 79 12.30 -3.25 13.26
C THR A 79 11.76 -4.60 13.73
N PRO A 80 12.38 -5.24 14.73
CA PRO A 80 11.93 -6.54 15.24
C PRO A 80 10.46 -6.55 15.69
N ALA A 81 9.97 -5.42 16.21
CA ALA A 81 8.59 -5.28 16.67
C ALA A 81 7.56 -5.27 15.52
N VAL A 82 7.96 -4.79 14.33
CA VAL A 82 7.11 -4.69 13.14
C VAL A 82 7.20 -5.91 12.23
N LYS A 83 8.27 -6.73 12.36
CA LYS A 83 8.44 -7.98 11.59
C LYS A 83 7.21 -8.89 11.50
N PRO A 84 6.40 -9.09 12.56
CA PRO A 84 5.20 -9.92 12.47
C PRO A 84 4.16 -9.44 11.45
N TYR A 85 4.15 -8.14 11.14
CA TYR A 85 3.19 -7.51 10.23
C TYR A 85 3.66 -7.49 8.77
N TRP A 86 4.93 -7.89 8.51
CA TRP A 86 5.50 -7.98 7.16
C TRP A 86 4.93 -9.14 6.33
N SER A 87 4.47 -10.21 6.99
CA SER A 87 4.01 -11.41 6.31
C SER A 87 2.50 -11.50 6.29
N VAL A 88 1.93 -11.42 5.09
CA VAL A 88 0.66 -12.08 4.74
C VAL A 88 0.97 -13.37 3.99
#